data_AF-A0AAD4AI06-F1
#
_entry.id   AF-A0AAD4AI06-F1
#
_cell.length_a   1.000
_cell.length_b   1.000
_cell.length_c   1.000
_cell.angle_alpha   90.00
_cell.angle_beta   90.00
_cell.angle_gamma   90.00
#
_symmetry.space_group_name_H-M   'P 1'
#
loop_
_entity.id
_entity.type
_entity.pdbx_description
1 polymer ?
#
loop_
_entity_poly.entity_id
_entity_poly.type
_entity_poly.pdbx_seq_one_letter_code
_entity_poly.pdbx_strand_id
1 'polypeptide(L)'
;MGRDMNQKLKAELELKIYVCQCLIDGKKFHIDDSQRQKLPVECMTKTEAKKKGFVLKRGAKPVGEWGFQIVTGGRGYGVLYLSSSFKVEK
;
A
#
# COMPACT_ATOMS: atom_id res chain seq x y z
N MET A 1 -2.55 -27.32 15.17
CA MET A 1 -1.94 -26.76 13.95
C MET A 1 -2.94 -26.19 12.92
N GLY A 2 -4.21 -26.61 12.85
CA GLY A 2 -5.17 -26.10 11.83
C GLY A 2 -5.89 -24.76 12.12
N ARG A 3 -5.96 -24.29 13.39
CA ARG A 3 -6.70 -23.07 13.75
C ARG A 3 -5.98 -21.77 13.37
N ASP A 4 -4.66 -21.71 13.60
CA ASP A 4 -3.86 -20.51 13.33
C ASP A 4 -3.73 -20.18 11.84
N MET A 5 -3.67 -21.20 10.99
CA MET A 5 -3.59 -21.02 9.53
C MET A 5 -4.88 -20.41 8.96
N ASN A 6 -6.02 -20.83 9.51
CA ASN A 6 -7.32 -20.31 9.09
C ASN A 6 -7.53 -18.85 9.53
N GLN A 7 -7.02 -18.48 10.71
CA GLN A 7 -7.07 -17.09 11.20
C GLN A 7 -6.18 -16.15 10.37
N LYS A 8 -4.96 -16.58 10.03
CA LYS A 8 -4.06 -15.78 9.17
C LYS A 8 -4.64 -15.57 7.78
N LEU A 9 -5.22 -16.62 7.19
CA LEU A 9 -5.88 -16.54 5.90
C LEU A 9 -7.09 -15.61 5.95
N LYS A 10 -7.92 -15.72 6.99
CA LYS A 10 -9.07 -14.83 7.22
C LYS A 10 -8.64 -13.36 7.26
N ALA A 11 -7.63 -13.02 8.07
CA ALA A 11 -7.13 -11.65 8.20
C ALA A 11 -6.57 -11.10 6.87
N GLU A 12 -5.90 -11.94 6.08
CA GLU A 12 -5.41 -11.55 4.75
C GLU A 12 -6.56 -11.29 3.77
N LEU A 13 -7.60 -12.13 3.77
CA LEU A 13 -8.77 -11.94 2.93
C LEU A 13 -9.55 -10.67 3.33
N GLU A 14 -9.72 -10.43 4.64
CA GLU A 14 -10.36 -9.22 5.16
C GLU A 14 -9.63 -7.96 4.73
N LEU A 15 -8.28 -7.95 4.82
CA LEU A 15 -7.47 -6.85 4.34
C LEU A 15 -7.64 -6.62 2.83
N LYS A 16 -7.60 -7.68 2.02
CA LYS A 16 -7.77 -7.56 0.57
C LYS A 16 -9.16 -7.02 0.21
N ILE A 17 -10.21 -7.53 0.85
CA ILE A 17 -11.58 -7.06 0.65
C ILE A 17 -11.70 -5.58 1.01
N TYR A 18 -11.19 -5.18 2.18
CA TYR A 18 -11.19 -3.79 2.62
C TYR A 18 -10.50 -2.86 1.62
N VAL A 19 -9.29 -3.20 1.17
CA VAL A 19 -8.55 -2.38 0.20
C VAL A 19 -9.31 -2.28 -1.12
N CYS A 20 -9.83 -3.39 -1.64
CA CYS A 20 -10.62 -3.38 -2.87
C CYS A 20 -11.87 -2.50 -2.74
N GLN A 21 -12.59 -2.58 -1.62
CA GLN A 21 -13.75 -1.72 -1.35
C GLN A 21 -13.37 -0.24 -1.33
N CYS A 22 -12.29 0.13 -0.64
CA CYS A 22 -11.80 1.51 -0.66
C CYS A 22 -11.49 1.99 -2.08
N LEU A 23 -10.83 1.17 -2.90
CA LEU A 23 -10.48 1.52 -4.27
C LEU A 23 -11.71 1.71 -5.17
N ILE A 24 -12.70 0.80 -5.06
CA ILE A 24 -13.97 0.89 -5.81
C ILE A 24 -14.73 2.17 -5.41
N ASP A 25 -14.74 2.48 -4.12
CA ASP A 25 -15.39 3.68 -3.57
C ASP A 25 -14.62 4.98 -3.82
N GLY A 26 -13.40 4.91 -4.39
CA GLY A 26 -12.51 6.07 -4.53
C GLY A 26 -12.02 6.65 -3.20
N LYS A 27 -12.06 5.87 -2.12
CA LYS A 27 -11.58 6.24 -0.78
C LYS A 27 -10.13 5.81 -0.59
N LYS A 28 -9.43 6.51 0.31
CA LYS A 28 -8.09 6.11 0.73
C LYS A 28 -8.16 4.99 1.75
N PHE A 29 -7.34 3.96 1.57
CA PHE A 29 -7.10 2.95 2.61
C PHE A 29 -5.90 3.33 3.48
N HIS A 30 -5.84 2.77 4.68
CA HIS A 30 -4.72 2.93 5.61
C HIS A 30 -4.24 1.54 6.03
N ILE A 31 -2.92 1.33 5.98
CA ILE A 31 -2.28 0.06 6.34
C ILE A 31 -1.01 0.25 7.15
N ASP A 32 -0.65 -0.77 7.93
CA ASP A 32 0.62 -0.86 8.63
C ASP A 32 1.68 -1.65 7.82
N ASP A 33 2.93 -1.60 8.27
CA ASP A 33 4.06 -2.25 7.61
C ASP A 33 3.89 -3.75 7.36
N SER A 34 3.33 -4.48 8.33
CA SER A 34 3.06 -5.92 8.20
C SER A 34 2.02 -6.29 7.14
N GLN A 35 1.23 -5.31 6.68
CA GLN A 35 0.16 -5.48 5.70
C GLN A 35 0.59 -5.11 4.27
N ARG A 36 1.71 -4.40 4.12
CA ARG A 36 2.18 -3.84 2.84
C ARG A 36 2.36 -4.89 1.74
N GLN A 37 2.92 -6.05 2.09
CA GLN A 37 3.15 -7.15 1.12
C GLN A 37 1.88 -7.92 0.75
N LYS A 38 0.77 -7.69 1.46
CA LYS A 38 -0.49 -8.43 1.31
C LYS A 38 -1.55 -7.65 0.52
N LEU A 39 -1.19 -6.48 0.00
CA LEU A 39 -2.10 -5.66 -0.78
C LEU A 39 -2.55 -6.41 -2.05
N PRO A 40 -3.84 -6.31 -2.45
CA PRO A 40 -4.36 -6.99 -3.64
C PRO A 40 -3.92 -6.32 -4.95
N VAL A 41 -3.35 -5.12 -4.88
CA VAL A 41 -2.89 -4.35 -6.05
C VAL A 41 -1.51 -3.77 -5.78
N GLU A 42 -0.71 -3.65 -6.83
CA GLU A 42 0.62 -3.04 -6.72
C GLU A 42 0.52 -1.54 -6.44
N CYS A 43 1.04 -1.14 -5.29
CA CYS A 43 1.15 0.24 -4.85
C CYS A 43 2.60 0.57 -4.53
N MET A 44 2.99 1.82 -4.75
CA MET A 44 4.30 2.32 -4.32
C MET A 44 4.23 3.78 -3.87
N THR A 45 5.18 4.17 -3.04
CA THR A 45 5.41 5.56 -2.66
C THR A 45 6.21 6.28 -3.76
N LYS A 46 6.17 7.62 -3.75
CA LYS A 46 7.02 8.44 -4.63
C LYS A 46 8.51 8.14 -4.45
N THR A 47 8.94 7.88 -3.21
CA THR A 47 10.33 7.58 -2.88
C THR A 47 10.79 6.26 -3.51
N GLU A 48 9.97 5.22 -3.44
CA GLU A 48 10.28 3.94 -4.10
C GLU A 48 10.25 4.05 -5.61
N ALA A 49 9.28 4.79 -6.17
CA ALA A 49 9.20 5.05 -7.60
C ALA A 49 10.47 5.76 -8.12
N LYS A 50 10.92 6.80 -7.42
CA LYS A 50 12.14 7.55 -7.78
C LYS A 50 13.39 6.66 -7.79
N LYS A 51 13.54 5.78 -6.79
CA LYS A 51 14.66 4.81 -6.75
C LYS A 51 14.68 3.87 -7.96
N LYS A 52 13.52 3.65 -8.57
CA LYS A 52 13.33 2.81 -9.76
C LYS A 52 13.32 3.62 -11.08
N GLY A 53 13.62 4.92 -11.05
CA GLY A 53 13.61 5.77 -12.25
C GLY A 53 12.21 6.14 -12.75
N PHE A 54 11.20 6.13 -11.87
CA PHE A 54 9.83 6.52 -12.22
C PHE A 54 9.41 7.85 -11.58
N VAL A 55 8.59 8.60 -12.30
CA VAL A 55 7.91 9.81 -11.82
C VAL A 55 6.41 9.65 -11.84
N LEU A 56 5.74 10.32 -10.90
CA LEU A 56 4.29 10.31 -10.82
C LEU A 56 3.68 11.08 -12.00
N LYS A 57 2.65 10.52 -12.64
CA LYS A 57 1.87 11.22 -13.67
C LYS A 57 1.19 12.45 -13.06
N ARG A 58 1.07 13.52 -13.85
CA ARG A 58 0.37 14.75 -13.43
C ARG A 58 -1.08 14.41 -13.07
N GLY A 59 -1.54 14.88 -11.92
CA GLY A 59 -2.91 14.68 -11.44
C GLY A 59 -3.20 13.30 -10.83
N ALA A 60 -2.19 12.43 -10.68
CA ALA A 60 -2.37 11.15 -10.02
C ALA A 60 -2.83 11.33 -8.56
N LYS A 61 -3.87 10.59 -8.18
CA LYS A 61 -4.45 10.65 -6.84
C LYS A 61 -3.83 9.59 -5.92
N PRO A 62 -3.54 9.94 -4.66
CA PRO A 62 -3.14 8.95 -3.67
C PRO A 62 -4.31 7.99 -3.39
N VAL A 63 -3.99 6.70 -3.29
CA VAL A 63 -4.97 5.63 -3.02
C VAL A 63 -4.90 5.09 -1.61
N GLY A 64 -3.83 5.38 -0.89
CA GLY A 64 -3.73 4.97 0.50
C GLY A 64 -2.54 5.54 1.23
N GLU A 65 -2.42 5.07 2.46
CA GLU A 65 -1.50 5.56 3.47
C GLU A 65 -0.87 4.37 4.17
N TRP A 66 0.44 4.45 4.37
CA TRP A 66 1.22 3.39 5.00
C TRP A 66 1.98 3.94 6.20
N GLY A 67 1.70 3.39 7.37
CA GLY A 67 2.46 3.65 8.60
C GLY A 67 3.55 2.61 8.81
N PHE A 68 4.74 3.05 9.22
CA PHE A 68 5.83 2.17 9.61
C PHE A 68 6.54 2.67 10.86
N GLN A 69 7.13 1.75 11.62
CA GLN A 69 7.94 2.10 12.78
C GLN A 69 9.38 2.37 12.35
N ILE A 70 9.95 3.48 12.83
CA ILE A 70 11.35 3.82 12.56
C ILE A 70 12.22 3.13 13.61
N VAL A 71 13.30 2.48 13.18
CA VAL A 71 14.20 1.69 14.05
C VAL A 71 14.76 2.53 15.21
N THR A 72 15.02 3.81 14.99
CA THR A 72 15.54 4.77 15.99
C THR A 72 14.46 5.32 16.93
N GLY A 73 13.23 4.83 16.85
CA GLY A 73 12.06 5.36 17.55
C GLY A 73 11.23 6.30 16.67
N GLY A 74 9.92 6.32 16.92
CA GLY A 74 8.95 7.13 16.18
C GLY A 74 8.17 6.39 15.10
N ARG A 75 7.19 7.07 14.50
CA ARG A 75 6.36 6.56 13.40
C ARG A 75 6.64 7.36 12.12
N GLY A 76 6.94 6.64 11.05
CA GLY A 76 7.00 7.16 9.69
C GLY A 76 5.68 6.93 8.97
N TYR A 77 5.46 7.72 7.92
CA TYR A 77 4.30 7.64 7.06
C TYR A 77 4.73 7.72 5.59
N GLY A 78 4.06 6.96 4.73
CA GLY A 78 4.20 6.99 3.28
C GLY A 78 2.86 7.06 2.56
N VAL A 79 2.77 7.97 1.59
CA VAL A 79 1.62 8.08 0.68
C VAL A 79 1.74 7.01 -0.40
N LEU A 80 0.70 6.21 -0.60
CA LEU A 80 0.62 5.19 -1.64
C LEU A 80 -0.12 5.68 -2.88
N TYR A 81 0.42 5.33 -4.03
CA TYR A 81 -0.18 5.50 -5.35
C TYR A 81 -0.17 4.15 -6.07
N LEU A 82 -1.12 3.92 -6.98
CA LEU A 82 -1.09 2.74 -7.85
C LEU A 82 0.18 2.78 -8.71
N SER A 83 0.85 1.65 -8.91
CA SER A 83 2.04 1.55 -9.77
C SER A 83 1.79 2.10 -11.18
N SER A 84 0.58 1.89 -11.72
CA SER A 84 0.13 2.41 -13.01
C SER A 84 0.02 3.95 -13.08
N SER A 85 0.08 4.64 -11.95
CA SER A 85 0.09 6.11 -11.87
C SER A 85 1.46 6.71 -12.11
N PHE A 86 2.50 5.89 -12.24
CA PHE A 86 3.85 6.35 -12.53
C PHE A 86 4.22 6.14 -14.00
N LYS A 87 5.22 6.88 -14.48
CA LYS A 87 5.83 6.76 -15.81
C LYS A 87 7.35 6.81 -15.68
N VAL A 88 8.08 6.23 -16.62
CA VAL A 88 9.54 6.30 -16.63
C VAL A 88 9.98 7.76 -16.73
N GLU A 89 10.92 8.16 -15.87
CA GLU A 89 11.64 9.43 -15.96
C GLU A 89 12.58 9.30 -17.17
N LYS A 90 12.24 9.96 -18.28
CA LYS A 90 13.08 10.01 -19.48
C LYS A 90 14.29 10.88 -19.26
#